data_AF-A0A7X2MPU7-F1
#
_entry.id   AF-A0A7X2MPU7-F1
#
_cell.length_a   1.000
_cell.length_b   1.000
_cell.length_c   1.000
_cell.angle_alpha   90.00
_cell.angle_beta   90.00
_cell.angle_gamma   90.00
#
_symmetry.space_group_name_H-M   'P 1'
#
loop_
_entity.id
_entity.type
_entity.pdbx_description
1 polymer ?
#
loop_
_entity_poly.entity_id
_entity_poly.type
_entity_poly.pdbx_seq_one_letter_code
_entity_poly.pdbx_strand_id
1 'polypeptide(L)'
;MDVRQSIHSDHAKQLDTEALRREFLIEKIFTADDYTLTYSHIDRIIIGGVMPVNNPVTIGDEMGKQLGVAYFLERRELGMINIGGPGLVEVDGKAWEIGHEEALYIGKGARNLQFRSL
;
A
#
# COMPACT_ATOMS: atom_id res chain seq x y z
N MET A 1 4.31 -9.23 2.47
CA MET A 1 2.96 -8.94 1.92
C MET A 1 1.98 -9.93 2.51
N ASP A 2 0.97 -9.46 3.22
CA ASP A 2 -0.16 -10.28 3.66
C ASP A 2 -1.06 -10.56 2.46
N VAL A 3 -1.56 -11.79 2.28
CA VAL A 3 -2.33 -12.20 1.10
C VAL A 3 -3.68 -12.73 1.55
N ARG A 4 -4.75 -12.05 1.14
CA ARG A 4 -6.14 -12.43 1.40
C ARG A 4 -6.74 -13.09 0.17
N GLN A 5 -7.45 -14.20 0.37
CA GLN A 5 -8.15 -14.92 -0.69
C GLN A 5 -9.52 -14.30 -0.94
N SER A 6 -10.04 -14.48 -2.15
CA SER A 6 -11.44 -14.19 -2.43
C SER A 6 -12.32 -15.20 -1.70
N ILE A 7 -13.51 -14.79 -1.29
CA ILE A 7 -14.42 -15.61 -0.52
C ILE A 7 -15.82 -15.59 -1.10
N HIS A 8 -16.42 -16.77 -1.21
CA HIS A 8 -17.81 -16.91 -1.61
C HIS A 8 -18.74 -16.52 -0.46
N SER A 9 -19.89 -15.91 -0.76
CA SER A 9 -20.86 -15.46 0.26
C SER A 9 -21.33 -16.61 1.16
N ASP A 10 -21.59 -17.79 0.58
CA ASP A 10 -21.99 -18.99 1.33
C ASP A 10 -20.91 -19.51 2.29
N HIS A 11 -19.64 -19.23 2.03
CA HIS A 11 -18.56 -19.53 2.98
C HIS A 11 -18.49 -18.45 4.07
N ALA A 12 -18.52 -17.17 3.66
CA ALA A 12 -18.42 -16.03 4.58
C ALA A 12 -19.50 -16.06 5.69
N LYS A 13 -20.73 -16.46 5.36
CA LYS A 13 -21.85 -16.57 6.33
C LYS A 13 -21.63 -17.61 7.44
N GLN A 14 -20.67 -18.53 7.29
CA GLN A 14 -20.39 -19.60 8.26
C GLN A 14 -19.23 -19.26 9.20
N LEU A 15 -18.54 -18.14 8.98
CA LEU A 15 -17.36 -17.77 9.74
C LEU A 15 -17.74 -17.25 11.13
N ASP A 16 -16.96 -17.66 12.13
CA ASP A 16 -17.00 -17.05 13.46
C ASP A 16 -16.32 -15.67 13.49
N THR A 17 -16.38 -14.99 14.63
CA THR A 17 -15.82 -13.64 14.80
C THR A 17 -14.34 -13.57 14.45
N GLU A 18 -13.53 -14.53 14.89
CA GLU A 18 -12.08 -14.52 14.65
C GLU A 18 -11.75 -14.82 13.19
N ALA A 19 -12.49 -15.74 12.56
CA ALA A 19 -12.33 -16.03 11.15
C ALA A 19 -12.73 -14.83 10.27
N LEU A 20 -13.83 -14.14 10.58
CA LEU A 20 -14.19 -12.90 9.88
C LEU A 20 -13.07 -11.85 9.97
N ARG A 21 -12.49 -11.63 11.16
CA ARG A 21 -11.37 -10.71 11.33
C ARG A 21 -10.15 -11.15 10.52
N ARG A 22 -9.79 -12.44 10.60
CA ARG A 22 -8.65 -12.99 9.86
C ARG A 22 -8.80 -12.83 8.34
N GLU A 23 -10.00 -12.97 7.79
CA GLU A 23 -10.21 -12.82 6.34
C GLU A 23 -10.30 -11.34 5.92
N PHE A 24 -11.01 -10.49 6.67
CA PHE A 24 -11.40 -9.16 6.20
C PHE A 24 -10.71 -7.98 6.89
N LEU A 25 -10.20 -8.14 8.11
CA LEU A 25 -9.58 -7.05 8.86
C LEU A 25 -8.07 -7.01 8.63
N ILE A 26 -7.56 -5.81 8.38
CA ILE A 26 -6.12 -5.50 8.43
C ILE A 26 -5.88 -4.75 9.74
N GLU A 27 -5.32 -5.44 10.73
CA GLU A 27 -5.17 -4.89 12.09
C GLU A 27 -4.09 -3.80 12.17
N LYS A 28 -3.05 -3.91 11.34
CA LYS A 28 -1.92 -2.98 11.33
C LYS A 28 -1.70 -2.42 9.94
N ILE A 29 -2.08 -1.16 9.73
CA ILE A 29 -1.87 -0.43 8.47
C ILE A 29 -0.57 0.40 8.53
N PHE A 30 -0.26 1.03 9.65
CA PHE A 30 0.93 1.88 9.76
C PHE A 30 1.98 1.27 10.70
N THR A 31 3.22 1.21 10.22
CA THR A 31 4.40 0.79 10.99
C THR A 31 5.47 1.85 10.78
N ALA A 32 6.10 2.31 11.86
CA ALA A 32 7.10 3.37 11.78
C ALA A 32 8.28 2.95 10.91
N ASP A 33 8.71 3.86 10.04
CA ASP A 33 9.83 3.69 9.10
C ASP A 33 9.66 2.51 8.14
N ASP A 34 8.42 2.10 7.87
CA ASP A 34 8.12 0.96 7.00
C ASP A 34 6.84 1.18 6.20
N TYR A 35 6.62 0.30 5.22
CA TYR A 35 5.36 0.17 4.51
C TYR A 35 4.72 -1.19 4.82
N THR A 36 3.40 -1.21 4.96
CA THR A 36 2.62 -2.45 5.00
C THR A 36 1.89 -2.61 3.68
N LEU A 37 1.74 -3.85 3.21
CA LEU A 37 0.94 -4.16 2.03
C LEU A 37 0.17 -5.46 2.24
N THR A 38 -1.13 -5.38 2.00
CA THR A 38 -2.06 -6.50 1.94
C THR A 38 -2.60 -6.61 0.52
N TYR A 39 -2.36 -7.77 -0.12
CA TYR A 39 -2.89 -8.11 -1.43
C TYR A 39 -4.20 -8.88 -1.26
N SER A 40 -5.29 -8.36 -1.80
CA SER A 40 -6.57 -9.08 -1.86
C SER A 40 -6.77 -9.69 -3.24
N HIS A 41 -7.17 -10.95 -3.32
CA HIS A 41 -7.56 -11.57 -4.59
C HIS A 41 -8.87 -11.03 -5.16
N ILE A 42 -9.63 -10.24 -4.37
CA ILE A 42 -10.79 -9.49 -4.87
C ILE A 42 -10.23 -8.29 -5.67
N ASP A 43 -10.37 -8.36 -6.99
CA ASP A 43 -9.82 -7.41 -7.98
C ASP A 43 -8.31 -7.14 -7.90
N ARG A 44 -7.55 -7.95 -7.13
CA ARG A 44 -6.09 -7.85 -7.00
C ARG A 44 -5.64 -6.49 -6.44
N ILE A 45 -6.49 -5.84 -5.65
CA ILE A 45 -6.16 -4.58 -4.98
C ILE A 45 -5.07 -4.83 -3.94
N ILE A 46 -4.15 -3.87 -3.84
CA ILE A 46 -3.11 -3.85 -2.80
C ILE A 46 -3.40 -2.64 -1.93
N ILE A 47 -3.56 -2.87 -0.63
CA ILE A 47 -3.91 -1.84 0.35
C ILE A 47 -2.85 -1.85 1.45
N GLY A 48 -2.50 -0.67 1.95
CA GLY A 48 -1.41 -0.55 2.90
C GLY A 48 -1.28 0.85 3.47
N GLY A 49 -0.32 1.00 4.37
CA GLY A 49 0.13 2.29 4.89
C GLY A 49 1.62 2.43 4.74
N VAL A 50 2.09 3.66 4.56
CA VAL A 50 3.51 4.02 4.54
C VAL A 50 3.71 5.10 5.60
N MET A 51 4.54 4.86 6.61
CA MET A 51 4.71 5.79 7.72
C MET A 51 6.19 6.08 7.98
N PRO A 52 6.83 6.94 7.17
CA PRO A 52 8.17 7.43 7.48
C PRO A 52 8.13 8.23 8.80
N VAL A 53 9.13 8.06 9.65
CA VAL A 53 9.26 8.81 10.91
C VAL A 53 10.66 9.40 11.01
N ASN A 54 11.67 8.54 10.99
CA ASN A 54 13.08 8.91 11.04
C ASN A 54 13.76 8.71 9.69
N ASN A 55 13.30 7.74 8.89
CA ASN A 55 13.92 7.34 7.64
C ASN A 55 12.95 7.44 6.46
N PRO A 56 13.44 7.78 5.25
CA PRO A 56 12.65 7.65 4.05
C PRO A 56 12.25 6.19 3.82
N VAL A 57 11.00 5.97 3.45
CA VAL A 57 10.51 4.64 3.05
C VAL A 57 10.47 4.56 1.53
N THR A 58 11.10 3.55 0.95
CA THR A 58 11.17 3.35 -0.51
C THR A 58 10.42 2.07 -0.89
N ILE A 59 9.54 2.15 -1.89
CA ILE A 59 8.96 0.94 -2.50
C ILE A 59 9.84 0.56 -3.69
N GLY A 60 10.72 -0.42 -3.48
CA GLY A 60 11.73 -0.82 -4.46
C GLY A 60 11.34 -1.97 -5.39
N ASP A 61 12.28 -2.36 -6.25
CA ASP A 61 12.15 -3.43 -7.26
C ASP A 61 11.83 -4.82 -6.65
N GLU A 62 12.12 -5.02 -5.35
CA GLU A 62 11.74 -6.24 -4.62
C GLU A 62 10.24 -6.52 -4.66
N MET A 63 9.44 -5.45 -4.68
CA MET A 63 7.99 -5.57 -4.76
C MET A 63 7.54 -6.03 -6.14
N GLY A 64 8.26 -5.61 -7.19
CA GLY A 64 8.01 -6.09 -8.56
C GLY A 64 8.15 -7.60 -8.67
N LYS A 65 9.20 -8.18 -8.07
CA LYS A 65 9.44 -9.64 -8.11
C LYS A 65 8.29 -10.45 -7.52
N GLN A 66 7.70 -10.00 -6.40
CA GLN A 66 6.55 -10.70 -5.79
C GLN A 66 5.29 -10.63 -6.68
N LEU A 67 5.19 -9.62 -7.54
CA LEU A 67 4.08 -9.41 -8.48
C LEU A 67 4.37 -9.96 -9.88
N GLY A 68 5.55 -10.56 -10.11
CA GLY A 68 5.96 -11.09 -11.41
C GLY A 68 6.28 -10.03 -12.47
N VAL A 69 6.66 -8.83 -12.04
CA VAL A 69 7.02 -7.67 -12.88
C VAL A 69 8.37 -7.10 -12.45
N ALA A 70 8.92 -6.13 -13.19
CA ALA A 70 10.22 -5.54 -12.87
C ALA A 70 10.14 -4.56 -11.69
N TYR A 71 9.05 -3.80 -11.57
CA TYR A 71 8.83 -2.80 -10.52
C TYR A 71 7.35 -2.61 -10.21
N PHE A 72 7.05 -1.98 -9.06
CA PHE A 72 5.71 -1.99 -8.45
C PHE A 72 4.58 -1.47 -9.37
N LEU A 73 4.77 -0.32 -10.02
CA LEU A 73 3.75 0.32 -10.87
C LEU A 73 3.94 0.07 -12.37
N GLU A 74 4.68 -0.97 -12.77
CA GLU A 74 4.86 -1.31 -14.20
C GLU A 74 3.51 -1.53 -14.92
N ARG A 75 2.55 -2.11 -14.20
CA ARG A 75 1.22 -2.49 -14.71
C ARG A 75 0.09 -2.09 -13.76
N ARG A 76 0.33 -1.12 -12.87
CA ARG A 76 -0.61 -0.68 -11.84
C ARG A 76 -0.59 0.83 -11.72
N GLU A 77 -1.68 1.38 -11.21
CA GLU A 77 -1.77 2.75 -10.71
C GLU A 77 -1.82 2.73 -9.17
N LEU A 78 -1.50 3.87 -8.55
CA LEU A 78 -1.54 4.06 -7.11
C LEU A 78 -2.27 5.37 -6.79
N GLY A 79 -3.28 5.28 -5.93
CA GLY A 79 -3.84 6.42 -5.23
C GLY A 79 -3.38 6.41 -3.79
N MET A 80 -2.94 7.56 -3.28
CA MET A 80 -2.62 7.73 -1.86
C MET A 80 -3.29 8.98 -1.30
N ILE A 81 -3.60 8.93 -0.01
CA ILE A 81 -4.14 10.05 0.77
C ILE A 81 -3.31 10.13 2.05
N ASN A 82 -2.76 11.31 2.34
CA ASN A 82 -2.03 11.52 3.58
C ASN A 82 -3.00 11.84 4.72
N ILE A 83 -3.07 10.98 5.72
CA ILE A 83 -3.91 11.18 6.91
C ILE A 83 -3.10 11.56 8.16
N GLY A 84 -1.79 11.79 8.01
CA GLY A 84 -0.86 12.17 9.07
C GLY A 84 -0.42 13.63 8.97
N GLY A 85 0.80 13.91 9.45
CA GLY A 85 1.46 15.20 9.28
C GLY A 85 2.00 15.42 7.86
N PRO A 86 2.50 16.62 7.54
CA PRO A 86 3.02 16.93 6.20
C PRO A 86 4.16 15.99 5.81
N GLY A 87 4.21 15.65 4.52
CA GLY A 87 5.22 14.77 3.96
C GLY A 87 5.64 15.16 2.55
N LEU A 88 6.65 14.46 2.06
CA LEU A 88 7.18 14.59 0.71
C LEU A 88 7.15 13.23 0.03
N VAL A 89 6.59 13.18 -1.18
CA VAL A 89 6.58 11.99 -2.02
C VAL A 89 7.41 12.25 -3.27
N GLU A 90 8.46 11.46 -3.45
CA GLU A 90 9.29 11.52 -4.65
C GLU A 90 8.91 10.38 -5.59
N VAL A 91 8.62 10.75 -6.85
CA VAL A 91 8.25 9.85 -7.94
C VAL A 91 9.24 10.07 -9.07
N ASP A 92 10.11 9.08 -9.33
CA ASP A 92 11.15 9.15 -10.36
C ASP A 92 11.98 10.45 -10.34
N GLY A 93 12.36 10.89 -9.13
CA GLY A 93 13.15 12.11 -8.90
C GLY A 93 12.34 13.41 -8.86
N LYS A 94 11.02 13.37 -9.11
CA LYS A 94 10.13 14.53 -8.94
C LYS A 94 9.48 14.49 -7.56
N ALA A 95 9.71 15.52 -6.75
CA ALA A 95 9.13 15.66 -5.43
C ALA A 95 7.77 16.37 -5.44
N TRP A 96 6.88 15.91 -4.56
CA TRP A 96 5.56 16.49 -4.30
C TRP A 96 5.41 16.66 -2.79
N GLU A 97 5.14 17.88 -2.33
CA GLU A 97 4.71 18.12 -0.95
C GLU A 97 3.24 17.71 -0.82
N ILE A 98 2.93 16.90 0.19
CA ILE A 98 1.60 16.36 0.44
C ILE A 98 1.24 16.68 1.90
N GLY A 99 0.34 17.64 2.07
CA GLY A 99 -0.21 18.05 3.36
C GLY A 99 -1.19 17.04 3.94
N HIS A 100 -1.77 17.39 5.09
CA HIS A 100 -2.85 16.60 5.70
C HIS A 100 -4.09 16.61 4.80
N GLU A 101 -4.71 15.44 4.63
CA GLU A 101 -5.87 15.20 3.75
C GLU A 101 -5.64 15.46 2.26
N GLU A 102 -4.39 15.70 1.84
CA GLU A 102 -4.05 15.79 0.43
C GLU A 102 -3.78 14.41 -0.17
N ALA A 103 -4.01 14.31 -1.48
CA ALA A 103 -3.91 13.08 -2.23
C ALA A 103 -2.95 13.21 -3.40
N LEU A 104 -2.31 12.08 -3.74
CA LEU A 104 -1.50 11.97 -4.95
C LEU A 104 -1.95 10.74 -5.74
N TYR A 105 -2.19 10.94 -7.03
CA TYR A 105 -2.41 9.88 -7.99
C TYR A 105 -1.14 9.66 -8.81
N ILE A 106 -0.68 8.41 -8.86
CA ILE A 106 0.51 7.99 -9.58
C ILE A 106 0.09 6.95 -10.61
N GLY A 107 0.19 7.32 -11.88
CA GLY A 107 -0.17 6.45 -12.98
C GLY A 107 0.84 5.31 -13.20
N LYS A 108 0.45 4.40 -14.09
CA LYS A 108 1.29 3.31 -14.58
C LYS A 108 2.64 3.81 -15.12
N GLY A 109 3.70 3.08 -14.80
CA GLY A 109 5.04 3.26 -15.36
C GLY A 109 6.01 3.98 -14.43
N ALA A 110 5.53 4.57 -13.34
CA ALA A 110 6.39 5.13 -12.31
C ALA A 110 7.23 4.03 -11.66
N ARG A 111 8.54 4.25 -11.53
CA ARG A 111 9.46 3.20 -11.07
C ARG A 111 9.88 3.36 -9.63
N ASN A 112 10.40 4.53 -9.28
CA ASN A 112 10.97 4.81 -7.96
C ASN A 112 9.98 5.64 -7.16
N LEU A 113 9.53 5.09 -6.03
CA LEU A 113 8.66 5.77 -5.09
C LEU A 113 9.35 5.87 -3.74
N GLN A 114 9.50 7.09 -3.24
CA GLN A 114 10.05 7.34 -1.92
C GLN A 114 9.17 8.31 -1.13
N PHE A 115 8.97 8.00 0.14
CA PHE A 115 8.10 8.73 1.06
C PHE A 115 8.91 9.24 2.24
N ARG A 116 8.68 10.49 2.64
CA ARG A 116 9.32 11.15 3.79
C ARG A 116 8.29 11.97 4.58
N SER A 117 8.48 12.05 5.88
CA SER A 117 7.80 13.06 6.71
C SER A 117 8.67 14.31 6.79
N LEU A 118 8.01 15.47 6.96
CA LEU A 118 8.65 16.78 7.12
C LEU A 118 8.65 17.23 8.59
#